data_AF-A0A9W8QU08-F1
#
_entry.id   AF-A0A9W8QU08-F1
#
_cell.length_a   1.000
_cell.length_b   1.000
_cell.length_c   1.000
_cell.angle_alpha   90.00
_cell.angle_beta   90.00
_cell.angle_gamma   90.00
#
_symmetry.space_group_name_H-M   'P 1'
#
loop_
_entity.id
_entity.type
_entity.pdbx_description
1 polymer ?
#
loop_
_entity_poly.entity_id
_entity_poly.type
_entity_poly.pdbx_seq_one_letter_code
_entity_poly.pdbx_strand_id
1 'polypeptide(L)'
;MNVDKLSELLSPEARSALLAQEYRITIPPEFIKDPEQKDIIGSVFVTSPNDQSTMIRFREDILTPLTDRASRALVELKEALLQEEVQAHSTVHLKSADLPKGSIILMDNRRWLHARNDIKDPERHLRRVRWDACPFETVSV
;
A
#
# COMPACT_ATOMS: atom_id res chain seq x y z
N MET A 1 -7.14 -5.42 0.77
CA MET A 1 -7.82 -4.62 -0.27
C MET A 1 -7.06 -4.75 -1.57
N ASN A 2 -7.70 -5.16 -2.66
CA ASN A 2 -7.10 -5.15 -3.99
C ASN A 2 -7.08 -3.71 -4.56
N VAL A 3 -5.95 -3.29 -5.11
CA VAL A 3 -5.72 -1.89 -5.54
C VAL A 3 -6.44 -1.55 -6.84
N ASP A 4 -6.55 -2.47 -7.79
CA ASP A 4 -7.27 -2.22 -9.05
C ASP A 4 -8.75 -1.94 -8.77
N LYS A 5 -9.39 -2.78 -7.95
CA LYS A 5 -10.78 -2.56 -7.51
C LYS A 5 -10.97 -1.25 -6.76
N LEU A 6 -9.99 -0.85 -5.95
CA LEU A 6 -10.02 0.44 -5.25
C LEU A 6 -9.92 1.61 -6.24
N SER A 7 -9.05 1.50 -7.24
CA SER A 7 -8.85 2.52 -8.28
C SER A 7 -10.12 2.76 -9.11
N GLU A 8 -10.91 1.73 -9.37
CA GLU A 8 -12.18 1.84 -10.11
C GLU A 8 -13.24 2.73 -9.42
N LEU A 9 -13.14 2.89 -8.09
CA LEU A 9 -14.06 3.69 -7.28
C LEU A 9 -13.71 5.17 -7.24
N LEU A 10 -12.52 5.52 -7.73
CA LEU A 10 -12.01 6.88 -7.69
C LEU A 10 -12.33 7.62 -8.98
N SER A 11 -12.57 8.91 -8.85
CA SER A 11 -12.72 9.84 -9.95
C SER A 11 -11.49 9.82 -10.87
N PRO A 12 -11.65 10.07 -12.19
CA PRO A 12 -10.53 10.28 -13.09
C PRO A 12 -9.52 11.31 -12.58
N GLU A 13 -10.00 12.39 -11.96
CA GLU A 13 -9.21 13.47 -11.40
C GLU A 13 -8.37 12.99 -10.21
N ALA A 14 -8.97 12.24 -9.28
CA ALA A 14 -8.24 11.67 -8.16
C ALA A 14 -7.19 10.66 -8.61
N ARG A 15 -7.52 9.77 -9.57
CA ARG A 15 -6.54 8.83 -10.14
C ARG A 15 -5.35 9.56 -10.76
N SER A 16 -5.62 10.59 -11.56
CA SER A 16 -4.56 11.42 -12.17
C SER A 16 -3.68 12.10 -11.12
N ALA A 17 -4.29 12.65 -10.06
CA ALA A 17 -3.56 13.26 -8.96
C ALA A 17 -2.76 12.25 -8.13
N LEU A 18 -3.28 11.03 -7.91
CA LEU A 18 -2.57 9.96 -7.19
C LEU A 18 -1.37 9.41 -7.98
N LEU A 19 -1.42 9.45 -9.31
CA LEU A 19 -0.31 9.09 -10.20
C LEU A 19 0.78 10.18 -10.29
N ALA A 20 0.47 11.42 -9.90
CA ALA A 20 1.42 12.53 -9.99
C ALA A 20 2.45 12.50 -8.85
N GLN A 21 3.65 13.04 -9.10
CA GLN A 21 4.71 13.21 -8.10
C GLN A 21 4.44 14.41 -7.17
N GLU A 22 3.31 14.35 -6.47
CA GLU A 22 2.81 15.45 -5.63
C GLU A 22 2.65 15.05 -4.16
N TYR A 23 3.39 14.03 -3.73
CA TYR A 23 3.35 13.55 -2.36
C TYR A 23 4.76 13.46 -1.79
N ARG A 24 4.95 14.06 -0.62
CA ARG A 24 6.11 13.83 0.22
C ARG A 24 5.87 12.59 1.06
N ILE A 25 6.81 11.66 1.03
CA ILE A 25 6.80 10.44 1.82
C ILE A 25 7.96 10.51 2.81
N THR A 26 7.63 10.63 4.09
CA THR A 26 8.62 10.68 5.16
C THR A 26 9.26 9.30 5.32
N ILE A 27 10.59 9.24 5.34
CA ILE A 27 11.33 8.02 5.60
C ILE A 27 11.24 7.75 7.12
N PRO A 28 10.75 6.58 7.55
CA PRO A 28 10.72 6.27 8.97
C PRO A 28 12.14 6.32 9.56
N PRO A 29 12.33 6.82 10.80
CA PRO A 29 13.65 7.06 11.37
C PRO A 29 14.59 5.85 11.32
N GLU A 30 14.04 4.65 11.49
CA GLU A 30 14.77 3.38 11.44
C GLU A 30 15.34 3.02 10.05
N PHE A 31 14.93 3.72 9.00
CA PHE A 31 15.38 3.52 7.61
C PHE A 31 16.23 4.68 7.06
N ILE A 32 16.48 5.72 7.85
CA ILE A 32 17.30 6.85 7.42
C ILE A 32 18.77 6.38 7.29
N LYS A 33 19.31 6.46 6.07
CA LYS A 33 20.73 6.18 5.79
C LYS A 33 21.58 7.44 5.75
N ASP A 34 20.99 8.52 5.25
CA ASP A 34 21.58 9.85 5.17
C ASP A 34 20.71 10.81 6.00
N PRO A 35 21.24 11.42 7.08
CA PRO A 35 20.51 12.37 7.91
C PRO A 35 19.93 13.57 7.15
N GLU A 36 20.52 13.95 6.01
CA GLU A 36 20.04 15.05 5.18
C GLU A 36 18.85 14.64 4.30
N GLN A 37 18.66 13.34 4.07
CA GLN A 37 17.56 12.79 3.29
C GLN A 37 16.50 12.14 4.19
N LYS A 38 15.51 12.94 4.63
CA LYS A 38 14.43 12.49 5.52
C LYS A 38 13.13 12.17 4.81
N ASP A 39 13.01 12.59 3.56
CA ASP A 39 11.81 12.38 2.75
C ASP A 39 12.16 12.16 1.28
N ILE A 40 11.17 11.67 0.56
CA ILE A 40 11.19 11.56 -0.90
C ILE A 40 9.91 12.18 -1.46
N ILE A 41 9.98 12.67 -2.69
CA ILE A 41 8.82 13.06 -3.48
C ILE A 41 8.45 11.90 -4.39
N GLY A 42 7.17 11.54 -4.45
CA GLY A 42 6.69 10.45 -5.28
C GLY A 42 5.18 10.49 -5.51
N SER A 43 4.68 9.44 -6.15
CA SER A 43 3.25 9.20 -6.38
C SER A 43 2.70 8.15 -5.42
N VAL A 44 1.38 8.18 -5.21
CA VAL A 44 0.66 7.17 -4.42
C VAL A 44 0.30 5.98 -5.30
N PHE A 45 -0.21 6.24 -6.50
CA PHE A 45 -0.42 5.22 -7.52
C PHE A 45 0.77 5.14 -8.48
N VAL A 46 1.04 3.94 -8.97
CA VAL A 46 2.03 3.67 -10.00
C VAL A 46 1.45 2.67 -10.98
N THR A 47 1.48 2.98 -12.27
CA THR A 47 1.08 2.03 -13.31
C THR A 47 2.19 1.01 -13.52
N SER A 48 1.84 -0.28 -13.43
CA SER A 48 2.74 -1.39 -13.74
C SER A 48 3.14 -1.34 -15.22
N PRO A 49 4.44 -1.34 -15.55
CA PRO A 49 4.88 -1.30 -16.95
C PRO A 49 4.51 -2.57 -17.73
N ASN A 50 4.32 -3.69 -17.04
CA ASN A 50 4.11 -5.00 -17.68
C ASN A 50 2.65 -5.24 -18.08
N ASP A 51 1.71 -4.89 -17.21
CA ASP A 51 0.30 -5.27 -17.35
C ASP A 51 -0.67 -4.11 -17.10
N GLN A 52 -0.16 -2.88 -17.00
CA GLN A 52 -0.96 -1.67 -16.76
C GLN A 52 -1.80 -1.70 -15.47
N SER A 53 -1.58 -2.68 -14.57
CA SER A 53 -2.23 -2.73 -13.27
C SER A 53 -1.81 -1.56 -12.38
N THR A 54 -2.70 -1.16 -11.48
CA THR A 54 -2.44 -0.11 -10.51
C THR A 54 -1.70 -0.69 -9.31
N MET A 55 -0.50 -0.19 -9.05
CA MET A 55 0.23 -0.43 -7.81
C MET A 55 0.04 0.74 -6.87
N ILE A 56 0.17 0.49 -5.56
CA ILE A 56 0.04 1.53 -4.54
C ILE A 56 1.24 1.62 -3.61
N ARG A 57 1.57 2.85 -3.23
CA ARG A 57 2.44 3.18 -2.10
C ARG A 57 1.67 4.08 -1.14
N PHE A 58 1.04 3.45 -0.14
CA PHE A 58 0.22 4.17 0.82
C PHE A 58 0.54 3.71 2.24
N ARG A 59 0.87 4.68 3.08
CA ARG A 59 0.98 4.56 4.53
C ARG A 59 0.63 5.92 5.10
N GLU A 60 -0.54 5.99 5.75
CA GLU A 60 -1.18 7.25 6.10
C GLU A 60 -0.31 8.16 6.97
N ASP A 61 0.40 7.61 7.94
CA ASP A 61 1.16 8.37 8.95
C ASP A 61 2.45 9.02 8.41
N ILE A 62 2.87 8.69 7.19
CA ILE A 62 4.10 9.23 6.58
C ILE A 62 3.89 9.95 5.26
N LEU A 63 2.63 10.15 4.84
CA LEU A 63 2.29 10.68 3.53
C LEU A 63 1.70 12.09 3.64
N THR A 64 2.33 13.06 2.96
CA THR A 64 1.88 14.46 2.94
C THR A 64 1.65 14.92 1.50
N PRO A 65 0.42 15.34 1.11
CA PRO A 65 0.17 15.91 -0.19
C PRO A 65 0.83 17.29 -0.32
N LEU A 66 1.35 17.62 -1.50
CA LEU A 66 2.08 18.87 -1.79
C LEU A 66 1.23 19.89 -2.55
N THR A 67 0.06 19.50 -3.06
CA THR A 67 -0.85 20.35 -3.82
C THR A 67 -2.29 20.16 -3.34
N ASP A 68 -3.17 21.12 -3.65
CA ASP A 68 -4.59 21.02 -3.31
C ASP A 68 -5.27 19.84 -4.02
N ARG A 69 -4.88 19.55 -5.27
CA ARG A 69 -5.44 18.40 -6.01
C ARG A 69 -4.98 17.07 -5.41
N ALA A 70 -3.73 16.97 -4.97
CA ALA A 70 -3.22 15.79 -4.27
C ALA A 70 -3.89 15.62 -2.91
N SER A 71 -4.16 16.73 -2.20
CA SER A 71 -4.89 16.71 -0.93
C SER A 71 -6.31 16.18 -1.11
N ARG A 72 -7.07 16.70 -2.09
CA ARG A 72 -8.42 16.20 -2.41
C ARG A 72 -8.42 14.73 -2.81
N ALA A 73 -7.50 14.33 -3.68
CA ALA A 73 -7.39 12.93 -4.12
C ALA A 73 -7.04 11.98 -2.97
N LEU A 74 -6.23 12.43 -2.01
CA LEU A 74 -5.91 11.66 -0.81
C LEU A 74 -7.11 11.53 0.12
N VAL A 75 -7.94 12.56 0.26
CA VAL A 75 -9.21 12.49 1.00
C VAL A 75 -10.14 11.47 0.34
N GLU A 76 -10.33 11.57 -0.97
CA GLU A 76 -11.18 10.65 -1.73
C GLU A 76 -10.71 9.19 -1.61
N LEU A 77 -9.39 8.95 -1.70
CA LEU A 77 -8.80 7.62 -1.48
C LEU A 77 -9.14 7.07 -0.08
N LYS A 78 -9.04 7.91 0.96
CA LYS A 78 -9.36 7.50 2.33
C LYS A 78 -10.84 7.21 2.50
N GLU A 79 -11.71 8.03 1.93
CA GLU A 79 -13.15 7.82 1.95
C GLU A 79 -13.52 6.50 1.25
N ALA A 80 -12.94 6.23 0.07
CA ALA A 80 -13.15 4.96 -0.65
C ALA A 80 -12.69 3.73 0.15
N LEU A 81 -11.61 3.84 0.93
CA LEU A 81 -11.15 2.77 1.83
C LEU A 81 -12.13 2.50 2.99
N LEU A 82 -12.93 3.50 3.38
CA LEU A 82 -13.88 3.42 4.48
C LEU A 82 -15.30 3.02 4.05
N GLN A 83 -15.60 3.04 2.75
CA GLN A 83 -16.91 2.62 2.23
C GLN A 83 -17.21 1.15 2.58
N GLU A 84 -18.39 0.89 3.13
CA GLU A 84 -18.79 -0.44 3.61
C GLU A 84 -18.85 -1.47 2.48
N GLU A 85 -19.35 -1.08 1.30
CA GLU A 85 -19.41 -1.94 0.13
C GLU A 85 -18.01 -2.39 -0.31
N VAL A 86 -17.04 -1.49 -0.18
CA VAL A 86 -15.64 -1.70 -0.57
C VAL A 86 -14.96 -2.63 0.42
N GLN A 87 -15.24 -2.45 1.72
CA GLN A 87 -14.79 -3.40 2.74
C GLN A 87 -15.41 -4.78 2.53
N ALA A 88 -16.72 -4.86 2.26
CA ALA A 88 -17.43 -6.12 2.08
C ALA A 88 -16.99 -6.92 0.85
N HIS A 89 -16.65 -6.27 -0.26
CA HIS A 89 -16.40 -6.94 -1.55
C HIS A 89 -14.92 -7.01 -1.98
N SER A 90 -14.06 -6.21 -1.35
CA SER A 90 -12.66 -6.08 -1.77
C SER A 90 -11.65 -6.23 -0.62
N THR A 91 -12.13 -6.39 0.63
CA THR A 91 -11.29 -6.70 1.79
C THR A 91 -11.48 -8.14 2.25
N VAL A 92 -10.35 -8.84 2.44
CA VAL A 92 -10.35 -10.16 3.08
C VAL A 92 -10.11 -9.95 4.58
N HIS A 93 -11.15 -10.19 5.37
CA HIS A 93 -11.07 -10.10 6.83
C HIS A 93 -10.67 -11.45 7.44
N LEU A 94 -9.38 -11.60 7.76
CA LEU A 94 -8.86 -12.81 8.41
C LEU A 94 -8.94 -12.69 9.94
N LYS A 95 -9.72 -13.58 10.56
CA LYS A 95 -9.82 -13.76 12.02
C LYS A 95 -8.73 -14.73 12.49
N SER A 96 -8.51 -14.80 13.80
CA SER A 96 -7.59 -15.77 14.40
C SER A 96 -7.95 -17.22 14.04
N ALA A 97 -9.24 -17.55 14.01
CA ALA A 97 -9.73 -18.87 13.61
C ALA A 97 -9.40 -19.23 12.15
N ASP A 98 -9.24 -18.23 11.27
CA ASP A 98 -8.88 -18.43 9.86
C ASP A 98 -7.37 -18.63 9.67
N LEU A 99 -6.57 -18.39 10.72
CA LEU A 99 -5.11 -18.47 10.72
C LEU A 99 -4.60 -19.42 11.81
N PRO A 100 -4.95 -20.72 11.77
CA PRO A 100 -4.39 -21.69 12.69
C PRO A 100 -2.85 -21.76 12.61
N LYS A 101 -2.23 -22.35 13.63
CA LYS A 101 -0.78 -22.53 13.67
C LYS A 101 -0.30 -23.27 12.41
N GLY A 102 0.67 -22.68 11.73
CA GLY A 102 1.21 -23.20 10.47
C GLY A 102 0.62 -22.56 9.21
N SER A 103 -0.40 -21.70 9.33
CA SER A 103 -0.91 -20.92 8.20
C SER A 103 0.12 -19.92 7.67
N ILE A 104 0.13 -19.75 6.35
CA ILE A 104 0.98 -18.80 5.63
C ILE A 104 0.09 -17.85 4.84
N ILE A 105 0.32 -16.55 4.96
CA ILE A 105 -0.28 -15.53 4.10
C ILE A 105 0.79 -15.07 3.11
N LEU A 106 0.53 -15.29 1.83
CA LEU A 106 1.32 -14.72 0.74
C LEU A 106 0.54 -13.54 0.15
N MET A 107 1.21 -12.40 -0.02
CA MET A 107 0.57 -11.18 -0.47
C MET A 107 1.50 -10.39 -1.37
N ASP A 108 0.97 -9.98 -2.52
CA ASP A 108 1.63 -9.00 -3.37
C ASP A 108 1.48 -7.60 -2.78
N ASN A 109 2.54 -7.12 -2.13
CA ASN A 109 2.56 -5.82 -1.46
C ASN A 109 2.48 -4.62 -2.43
N ARG A 110 2.59 -4.84 -3.76
CA ARG A 110 2.39 -3.78 -4.75
C ARG A 110 0.91 -3.61 -5.11
N ARG A 111 0.13 -4.69 -5.06
CA ARG A 111 -1.28 -4.75 -5.51
C ARG A 111 -2.31 -4.88 -4.39
N TRP A 112 -1.85 -5.08 -3.15
CA TRP A 112 -2.72 -5.26 -2.00
C TRP A 112 -2.33 -4.36 -0.83
N LEU A 113 -3.32 -3.60 -0.34
CA LEU A 113 -3.22 -2.98 0.98
C LEU A 113 -3.60 -3.97 2.07
N HIS A 114 -2.91 -3.85 3.20
CA HIS A 114 -3.15 -4.60 4.41
C HIS A 114 -3.14 -3.68 5.62
N ALA A 115 -3.94 -4.04 6.61
CA ALA A 115 -4.04 -3.37 7.90
C ALA A 115 -4.25 -4.42 8.99
N ARG A 116 -4.36 -3.96 10.22
CA ARG A 116 -4.61 -4.83 11.37
C ARG A 116 -5.51 -4.09 12.35
N ASN A 117 -6.47 -4.81 12.92
CA ASN A 117 -7.25 -4.33 14.05
C ASN A 117 -6.40 -4.29 15.33
N ASP A 118 -6.95 -3.70 16.39
CA ASP A 118 -6.33 -3.76 17.71
C ASP A 118 -6.12 -5.21 18.16
N ILE A 119 -4.88 -5.54 18.51
CA ILE A 119 -4.55 -6.88 19.03
C ILE A 119 -4.86 -6.89 20.53
N LYS A 120 -5.78 -7.77 20.92
CA LYS A 120 -6.09 -8.06 22.33
C LYS A 120 -5.54 -9.40 22.82
N ASP A 121 -5.05 -10.22 21.90
CA ASP A 121 -4.49 -11.55 22.17
C ASP A 121 -2.97 -11.46 22.41
N PRO A 122 -2.48 -11.68 23.64
CA PRO A 122 -1.05 -11.60 23.96
C PRO A 122 -0.23 -12.75 23.35
N GLU A 123 -0.86 -13.88 23.04
CA GLU A 123 -0.18 -15.07 22.51
C GLU A 123 -0.04 -15.03 20.97
N ARG A 124 -0.59 -13.99 20.33
CA ARG A 124 -0.53 -13.84 18.88
C ARG A 124 0.91 -13.69 18.39
N HIS A 125 1.45 -14.75 17.80
CA HIS A 125 2.79 -14.77 17.24
C HIS A 125 2.79 -15.05 15.73
N LEU A 126 3.26 -14.09 14.93
CA LEU A 126 3.46 -14.26 13.48
C LEU A 126 4.93 -14.00 13.12
N ARG A 127 5.44 -14.77 12.14
CA ARG A 127 6.74 -14.51 11.51
C ARG A 127 6.50 -13.88 10.14
N ARG A 128 7.25 -12.83 9.82
CA ARG A 128 7.14 -12.10 8.55
C ARG A 128 8.45 -12.19 7.79
N VAL A 129 8.36 -12.64 6.54
CA VAL A 129 9.46 -12.62 5.57
C VAL A 129 9.05 -11.71 4.43
N ARG A 130 9.98 -10.88 3.96
CA ARG A 130 9.84 -10.12 2.72
C ARG A 130 10.86 -10.65 1.73
N TRP A 131 10.45 -10.80 0.49
CA TRP A 131 11.32 -11.15 -0.63
C TRP A 131 10.97 -10.24 -1.81
N ASP A 132 11.94 -9.96 -2.66
CA ASP A 132 11.68 -9.36 -3.96
C ASP A 132 11.79 -10.47 -5.00
N ALA A 133 10.69 -10.74 -5.70
CA ALA A 133 10.62 -11.80 -6.70
C ALA A 133 11.16 -11.30 -8.05
N CYS A 134 12.44 -10.92 -8.08
CA CYS A 134 13.15 -10.61 -9.32
C CYS A 134 13.97 -11.83 -9.78
N PRO A 135 14.02 -12.12 -11.10
CA PRO A 135 14.99 -13.07 -11.62
C PRO A 135 16.40 -12.64 -11.24
N PHE A 136 17.26 -13.59 -10.86
CA PHE A 136 18.68 -13.32 -10.75
C PHE A 136 19.24 -13.01 -12.15
N GLU A 137 20.09 -11.99 -12.24
CA GLU A 137 20.79 -11.69 -13.49
C GLU A 137 21.65 -12.91 -13.87
N THR A 138 21.42 -13.44 -15.08
CA THR A 138 22.32 -14.44 -15.65
C THR A 138 23.63 -13.75 -15.96
N VAL A 139 24.65 -13.95 -15.12
CA VAL A 139 26.01 -13.57 -15.45
C VAL A 139 26.46 -14.49 -16.58
N SER A 140 26.60 -13.96 -17.79
CA SER A 140 27.28 -14.65 -18.87
C SER A 140 28.74 -14.83 -18.46
N VAL A 141 29.15 -16.07 -18.18
CA VAL A 141 30.54 -16.47 -17.92
C VAL A 141 31.26 -16.69 -19.24
#